data_AF-A0A261BPB5-F1
#
_entry.id   AF-A0A261BPB5-F1
#
_cell.length_a   1.000
_cell.length_b   1.000
_cell.length_c   1.000
_cell.angle_alpha   90.00
_cell.angle_beta   90.00
_cell.angle_gamma   90.00
#
_symmetry.space_group_name_H-M   'P 1'
#
loop_
_entity.id
_entity.type
_entity.pdbx_description
1 polymer ?
#
loop_
_entity_poly.entity_id
_entity_poly.type
_entity_poly.pdbx_seq_one_letter_code
_entity_poly.pdbx_strand_id
1 'polypeptide(L)'
;MAEALMRWQEGLDRIQAAPFHLFAVDNNTDVGAPGTAGAELVAPSYWGFINSIFLPTVVFYTVLWFAVYACVQYNCWLSWQEGIKRKRLLNLTTSLIHSTISGLYLFAFFCYNTKLMFAAPLHYYSYLDSQIITLSIGYFFYDGIDLVLNDKLSISTGVLLFHHVASIYVLSTAVLSKKFLLYAYWAMLMEVSSIFLHTRSILHISKLSTTSMIGFSKVISYLNLFSFIIFRGFVQFFLFGWAWVNYDHIHFVFKCIAFGGGFCFAVINVSLLLRILHSDGFLLSSVVSQDRLDALLEDNEYSNSSESVAKSEKKELLDV
;
A
#
# COMPACT_ATOMS: atom_id res chain seq x y z
N MET A 1 -25.32 12.09 23.81
CA MET A 1 -24.06 11.32 23.78
C MET A 1 -24.25 9.92 24.33
N ALA A 2 -24.77 9.75 25.55
CA ALA A 2 -25.06 8.44 26.14
C ALA A 2 -26.00 7.57 25.28
N GLU A 3 -27.10 8.14 24.76
CA GLU A 3 -28.04 7.42 23.89
C GLU A 3 -27.38 6.93 22.58
N ALA A 4 -26.53 7.76 21.96
CA ALA A 4 -25.81 7.38 20.75
C ALA A 4 -24.82 6.23 21.01
N LEU A 5 -24.15 6.24 22.17
CA LEU A 5 -23.26 5.16 22.59
C LEU A 5 -24.03 3.85 22.87
N MET A 6 -25.20 3.93 23.52
CA MET A 6 -26.03 2.74 23.73
C MET A 6 -26.50 2.14 22.41
N ARG A 7 -27.01 2.96 21.50
CA ARG A 7 -27.43 2.51 20.16
C ARG A 7 -26.29 1.87 19.38
N TRP A 8 -25.09 2.45 19.48
CA TRP A 8 -23.90 1.91 18.85
C TRP A 8 -23.53 0.53 19.43
N GLN A 9 -23.57 0.39 20.76
CA GLN A 9 -23.31 -0.89 21.43
C GLN A 9 -24.36 -1.95 21.08
N GLU A 10 -25.65 -1.60 21.10
CA GLU A 10 -26.75 -2.48 20.69
C GLU A 10 -26.60 -2.96 19.23
N GLY A 11 -26.10 -2.08 18.34
CA GLY A 11 -25.79 -2.44 16.97
C GLY A 11 -24.69 -3.46 16.84
N LEU A 12 -23.61 -3.31 17.62
CA LEU A 12 -22.52 -4.29 17.68
C LEU A 12 -23.02 -5.64 18.22
N ASP A 13 -23.80 -5.64 19.29
CA ASP A 13 -24.35 -6.85 19.88
C ASP A 13 -25.27 -7.58 18.90
N ARG A 14 -26.08 -6.83 18.13
CA ARG A 14 -26.92 -7.38 17.06
C ARG A 14 -26.09 -8.03 15.95
N ILE A 15 -25.04 -7.38 15.47
CA ILE A 15 -24.13 -7.94 14.46
C ILE A 15 -23.47 -9.22 14.98
N GLN A 16 -23.09 -9.23 16.26
CA GLN A 16 -22.45 -10.40 16.87
C GLN A 16 -23.42 -11.58 17.02
N ALA A 17 -24.70 -11.31 17.30
CA ALA A 17 -25.75 -12.33 17.38
C ALA A 17 -26.23 -12.84 16.01
N ALA A 18 -26.06 -12.04 14.94
CA ALA A 18 -26.52 -12.38 13.61
C ALA A 18 -25.77 -13.60 12.99
N PRO A 19 -26.43 -14.35 12.09
CA PRO A 19 -25.77 -15.37 11.28
C PRO A 19 -24.72 -14.74 10.37
N PHE A 20 -23.62 -15.47 10.14
CA PHE A 20 -22.55 -15.01 9.27
C PHE A 20 -22.96 -15.10 7.80
N HIS A 21 -22.80 -13.99 7.07
CA HIS A 21 -22.99 -13.93 5.64
C HIS A 21 -21.75 -13.36 4.98
N LEU A 22 -21.28 -14.02 3.91
CA LEU A 22 -20.08 -13.60 3.18
C LEU A 22 -20.34 -12.35 2.34
N PHE A 23 -21.53 -12.26 1.73
CA PHE A 23 -22.01 -11.08 1.04
C PHE A 23 -23.40 -10.74 1.56
N ALA A 24 -23.54 -9.51 2.05
CA ALA A 24 -24.80 -8.97 2.53
C ALA A 24 -24.91 -7.51 2.11
N VAL A 25 -26.15 -7.05 1.95
CA VAL A 25 -26.43 -5.62 1.85
C VAL A 25 -26.18 -5.02 3.23
N ASP A 26 -25.31 -4.03 3.30
CA ASP A 26 -25.00 -3.36 4.55
C ASP A 26 -26.11 -2.35 4.88
N ASN A 27 -26.86 -2.63 5.95
CA ASN A 27 -27.91 -1.75 6.47
C ASN A 27 -27.69 -1.42 7.97
N ASN A 28 -26.46 -1.49 8.46
CA ASN A 28 -26.13 -1.29 9.88
C ASN A 28 -25.80 0.17 10.21
N THR A 29 -26.74 1.08 9.96
CA THR A 29 -26.56 2.54 10.14
C THR A 29 -26.27 2.98 11.59
N ASP A 30 -26.60 2.14 12.56
CA ASP A 30 -26.46 2.38 14.00
C ASP A 30 -25.03 2.21 14.53
N VAL A 31 -24.17 1.48 13.82
CA VAL A 31 -22.74 1.36 14.17
C VAL A 31 -21.86 2.44 13.52
N GLY A 32 -22.48 3.42 12.87
CA GLY A 32 -21.79 4.52 12.19
C GLY A 32 -21.62 5.79 13.02
N ALA A 33 -20.86 6.73 12.47
CA ALA A 33 -20.64 8.02 13.11
C ALA A 33 -21.96 8.85 13.14
N PRO A 34 -22.27 9.54 14.25
CA PRO A 34 -23.48 10.36 14.35
C PRO A 34 -23.58 11.42 13.23
N GLY A 35 -24.77 11.57 12.65
CA GLY A 35 -25.04 12.59 11.62
C GLY A 35 -24.51 12.26 10.22
N THR A 36 -24.10 11.01 9.96
CA THR A 36 -23.54 10.58 8.66
C THR A 36 -24.50 9.71 7.84
N ALA A 37 -25.74 9.52 8.29
CA ALA A 37 -26.75 8.80 7.54
C ALA A 37 -27.00 9.47 6.17
N GLY A 38 -27.00 8.69 5.09
CA GLY A 38 -27.15 9.20 3.72
C GLY A 38 -25.86 9.76 3.10
N ALA A 39 -24.74 9.83 3.84
CA ALA A 39 -23.45 10.28 3.28
C ALA A 39 -22.95 9.35 2.15
N GLU A 40 -23.35 8.08 2.18
CA GLU A 40 -23.10 7.09 1.14
C GLU A 40 -23.85 7.38 -0.17
N LEU A 41 -24.92 8.18 -0.14
CA LEU A 41 -25.77 8.50 -1.30
C LEU A 41 -25.42 9.82 -1.96
N VAL A 42 -24.44 10.57 -1.44
CA VAL A 42 -24.00 11.85 -1.97
C VAL A 42 -22.51 11.84 -2.31
N ALA A 43 -22.08 12.77 -3.17
CA ALA A 43 -20.66 12.94 -3.45
C ALA A 43 -19.90 13.36 -2.17
N PRO A 44 -18.68 12.83 -1.92
CA PRO A 44 -17.90 13.22 -0.77
C PRO A 44 -17.56 14.71 -0.82
N SER A 45 -17.75 15.41 0.30
CA SER A 45 -17.40 16.82 0.41
C SER A 45 -15.89 16.99 0.52
N TYR A 46 -15.25 17.42 -0.57
CA TYR A 46 -13.82 17.71 -0.59
C TYR A 46 -13.45 18.95 0.25
N TRP A 47 -14.42 19.80 0.61
CA TRP A 47 -14.22 20.89 1.55
C TRP A 47 -13.84 20.41 2.96
N GLY A 48 -14.19 19.16 3.30
CA GLY A 48 -13.75 18.51 4.53
C GLY A 48 -12.24 18.32 4.62
N PHE A 49 -11.50 18.30 3.50
CA PHE A 49 -10.04 18.24 3.53
C PHE A 49 -9.45 19.47 4.23
N ILE A 50 -9.98 20.67 3.96
CA ILE A 50 -9.40 21.93 4.44
C ILE A 50 -10.00 22.34 5.79
N ASN A 51 -11.31 22.12 5.98
CA ASN A 51 -12.06 22.62 7.14
C ASN A 51 -12.23 21.58 8.26
N SER A 52 -11.38 20.55 8.32
CA SER A 52 -11.44 19.53 9.37
C SER A 52 -10.07 19.22 9.97
N ILE A 53 -10.07 18.52 11.10
CA ILE A 53 -8.85 18.01 11.75
C ILE A 53 -8.09 16.99 10.89
N PHE A 54 -8.71 16.47 9.83
CA PHE A 54 -8.13 15.45 8.95
C PHE A 54 -6.79 15.88 8.35
N LEU A 55 -6.71 17.05 7.73
CA LEU A 55 -5.47 17.50 7.08
C LEU A 55 -4.33 17.72 8.09
N PRO A 56 -4.54 18.43 9.22
CA PRO A 56 -3.54 18.49 10.30
C PRO A 56 -3.06 17.11 10.76
N THR A 57 -3.96 16.13 10.92
CA THR A 57 -3.59 14.76 11.30
C THR A 57 -2.76 14.06 10.22
N VAL A 58 -3.12 14.20 8.94
CA VAL A 58 -2.35 13.64 7.82
C VAL A 58 -0.95 14.27 7.75
N VAL A 59 -0.85 15.59 7.91
CA VAL A 59 0.44 16.30 7.95
C VAL A 59 1.28 15.80 9.12
N PHE A 60 0.68 15.67 10.31
CA PHE A 60 1.36 15.12 11.47
C PHE A 60 1.93 13.71 11.20
N TYR A 61 1.13 12.79 10.65
CA TYR A 61 1.62 11.45 10.32
C TYR A 61 2.67 11.46 9.20
N THR A 62 2.56 12.36 8.23
CA THR A 62 3.56 12.51 7.17
C THR A 62 4.92 12.93 7.76
N VAL A 63 4.92 13.92 8.68
CA VAL A 63 6.13 14.34 9.40
C VAL A 63 6.67 13.22 10.29
N LEU A 64 5.79 12.45 10.94
CA LEU A 64 6.20 11.26 11.70
C LEU A 64 6.95 10.26 10.81
N TRP A 65 6.50 10.03 9.58
CA TRP A 65 7.18 9.13 8.64
C TRP A 65 8.54 9.67 8.16
N PHE A 66 8.67 10.98 7.96
CA PHE A 66 9.98 11.60 7.74
C PHE A 66 10.92 11.38 8.93
N ALA A 67 10.42 11.47 10.16
CA ALA A 67 11.22 11.18 11.35
C ALA A 67 11.62 9.70 11.44
N VAL A 68 10.71 8.77 11.12
CA VAL A 68 11.03 7.33 11.04
C VAL A 68 12.11 7.09 9.98
N TYR A 69 12.00 7.68 8.80
CA TYR A 69 13.03 7.58 7.76
C TYR A 69 14.38 8.11 8.25
N ALA A 70 14.41 9.26 8.93
CA ALA A 70 15.65 9.79 9.52
C ALA A 70 16.26 8.82 10.56
N CYS A 71 15.44 8.19 11.39
CA CYS A 71 15.88 7.15 12.31
C CYS A 71 16.45 5.93 11.56
N VAL A 72 15.81 5.47 10.49
CA VAL A 72 16.30 4.37 9.65
C VAL A 72 17.62 4.75 8.98
N GLN A 73 17.75 5.97 8.47
CA GLN A 73 18.99 6.48 7.86
C GLN A 73 20.16 6.52 8.85
N TYR A 74 19.88 6.86 10.11
CA TYR A 74 20.91 6.92 11.16
C TYR A 74 21.32 5.54 11.68
N ASN A 75 20.41 4.56 11.73
CA ASN A 75 20.65 3.27 12.38
C ASN A 75 20.88 2.10 11.41
N CYS A 76 20.41 2.17 10.17
CA CYS A 76 20.40 1.04 9.24
C CYS A 76 21.32 1.26 8.04
N TRP A 77 21.82 0.14 7.49
CA TRP A 77 22.59 0.11 6.23
C TRP A 77 23.84 1.01 6.22
N LEU A 78 24.49 1.18 7.38
CA LEU A 78 25.70 2.02 7.54
C LEU A 78 26.93 1.45 6.82
N SER A 79 26.96 0.13 6.58
CA SER A 79 28.05 -0.54 5.85
C SER A 79 27.98 -0.35 4.33
N TRP A 80 26.85 0.13 3.81
CA TRP A 80 26.67 0.37 2.37
C TRP A 80 27.13 1.79 2.03
N GLN A 81 27.87 1.93 0.92
CA GLN A 81 28.30 3.24 0.43
C GLN A 81 27.10 4.10 0.04
N GLU A 82 27.25 5.43 0.15
CA GLU A 82 26.25 6.38 -0.32
C GLU A 82 25.98 6.16 -1.81
N GLY A 83 24.72 5.97 -2.18
CA GLY A 83 24.32 5.66 -3.55
C GLY A 83 22.91 5.10 -3.66
N ILE A 84 22.51 4.81 -4.90
CA ILE A 84 21.13 4.39 -5.25
C ILE A 84 20.71 3.13 -4.47
N LYS A 85 21.62 2.16 -4.31
CA LYS A 85 21.32 0.91 -3.58
C LYS A 85 21.02 1.15 -2.10
N ARG A 86 21.80 2.01 -1.43
CA ARG A 86 21.57 2.36 -0.02
C ARG A 86 20.24 3.09 0.15
N LYS A 87 19.97 4.10 -0.68
CA LYS A 87 18.68 4.82 -0.66
C LYS A 87 17.50 3.87 -0.83
N ARG A 88 17.58 2.96 -1.81
CA ARG A 88 16.55 1.95 -2.03
C ARG A 88 16.34 1.05 -0.82
N LEU A 89 17.40 0.62 -0.14
CA LEU A 89 17.31 -0.16 1.10
C LEU A 89 16.67 0.62 2.25
N LEU A 90 16.99 1.92 2.39
CA LEU A 90 16.37 2.80 3.38
C LEU A 90 14.86 2.92 3.16
N ASN A 91 14.46 3.23 1.92
CA ASN A 91 13.04 3.34 1.56
C ASN A 91 12.30 2.04 1.81
N LEU A 92 12.84 0.92 1.32
CA LEU A 92 12.28 -0.42 1.56
C LEU A 92 12.17 -0.77 3.04
N THR A 93 13.10 -0.31 3.88
CA THR A 93 13.04 -0.53 5.33
C THR A 93 11.91 0.29 5.96
N THR A 94 11.75 1.55 5.55
CA THR A 94 10.63 2.39 6.00
C THR A 94 9.29 1.83 5.53
N SER A 95 9.19 1.36 4.29
CA SER A 95 8.00 0.66 3.77
C SER A 95 7.71 -0.64 4.52
N LEU A 96 8.75 -1.38 4.91
CA LEU A 96 8.60 -2.59 5.73
C LEU A 96 8.05 -2.25 7.12
N ILE A 97 8.52 -1.17 7.76
CA ILE A 97 7.98 -0.71 9.05
C ILE A 97 6.50 -0.34 8.90
N HIS A 98 6.15 0.43 7.84
CA HIS A 98 4.76 0.77 7.54
C HIS A 98 3.88 -0.45 7.41
N SER A 99 4.19 -1.33 6.44
CA SER A 99 3.41 -2.54 6.16
C SER A 99 3.33 -3.49 7.35
N THR A 100 4.35 -3.53 8.21
CA THR A 100 4.32 -4.32 9.45
C THR A 100 3.32 -3.73 10.45
N ILE A 101 3.35 -2.41 10.69
CA ILE A 101 2.43 -1.74 11.62
C ILE A 101 0.99 -1.82 11.12
N SER A 102 0.74 -1.42 9.88
CA SER A 102 -0.61 -1.39 9.29
C SER A 102 -1.14 -2.80 9.03
N GLY A 103 -0.35 -3.65 8.38
CA GLY A 103 -0.74 -5.00 7.99
C GLY A 103 -1.04 -5.91 9.20
N LEU A 104 -0.17 -5.93 10.21
CA LEU A 104 -0.41 -6.79 11.39
C LEU A 104 -1.61 -6.30 12.21
N TYR A 105 -1.77 -4.98 12.39
CA TYR A 105 -2.94 -4.43 13.09
C TYR A 105 -4.24 -4.80 12.38
N LEU A 106 -4.30 -4.58 11.06
CA LEU A 106 -5.50 -4.86 10.26
C LEU A 106 -5.80 -6.36 10.19
N PHE A 107 -4.78 -7.20 10.10
CA PHE A 107 -4.96 -8.65 10.13
C PHE A 107 -5.49 -9.13 11.48
N ALA A 108 -4.94 -8.62 12.59
CA ALA A 108 -5.46 -8.92 13.92
C ALA A 108 -6.91 -8.44 14.05
N PHE A 109 -7.21 -7.20 13.64
CA PHE A 109 -8.56 -6.66 13.66
C PHE A 109 -9.53 -7.54 12.86
N PHE A 110 -9.13 -8.01 11.67
CA PHE A 110 -9.92 -8.90 10.83
C PHE A 110 -10.24 -10.23 11.51
N CYS A 111 -9.24 -10.85 12.15
CA CYS A 111 -9.42 -12.10 12.87
C CYS A 111 -10.32 -11.96 14.10
N TYR A 112 -10.23 -10.86 14.84
CA TYR A 112 -11.05 -10.63 16.03
C TYR A 112 -12.47 -10.15 15.72
N ASN A 113 -12.65 -9.36 14.65
CA ASN A 113 -13.90 -8.68 14.33
C ASN A 113 -14.51 -9.18 13.01
N THR A 114 -14.36 -10.47 12.70
CA THR A 114 -14.80 -11.02 11.40
C THR A 114 -16.28 -10.73 11.12
N LYS A 115 -17.20 -10.97 12.06
CA LYS A 115 -18.63 -10.69 11.83
C LYS A 115 -18.89 -9.22 11.50
N LEU A 116 -18.24 -8.31 12.23
CA LEU A 116 -18.34 -6.88 11.99
C LEU A 116 -17.79 -6.48 10.62
N MET A 117 -16.61 -7.01 10.26
CA MET A 117 -15.98 -6.75 8.98
C MET A 117 -16.81 -7.16 7.78
N PHE A 118 -17.67 -8.17 7.89
CA PHE A 118 -18.54 -8.61 6.78
C PHE A 118 -19.95 -8.01 6.85
N ALA A 119 -20.45 -7.65 8.04
CA ALA A 119 -21.81 -7.14 8.22
C ALA A 119 -21.92 -5.62 8.01
N ALA A 120 -20.91 -4.84 8.40
CA ALA A 120 -20.97 -3.38 8.35
C ALA A 120 -19.80 -2.65 7.60
N PRO A 121 -19.36 -3.09 6.40
CA PRO A 121 -18.24 -2.43 5.71
C PRO A 121 -18.43 -0.96 5.34
N LEU A 122 -19.68 -0.59 5.05
CA LEU A 122 -20.10 0.76 4.66
C LEU A 122 -20.30 1.65 5.88
N HIS A 123 -21.03 1.13 6.89
CA HIS A 123 -21.58 1.96 7.94
C HIS A 123 -20.69 2.08 9.17
N TYR A 124 -19.95 1.03 9.54
CA TYR A 124 -19.14 1.07 10.76
C TYR A 124 -18.10 2.20 10.69
N TYR A 125 -18.04 3.02 11.74
CA TYR A 125 -17.03 4.06 11.85
C TYR A 125 -16.66 4.36 13.30
N SER A 126 -15.36 4.43 13.55
CA SER A 126 -14.78 4.86 14.82
C SER A 126 -13.57 5.74 14.55
N TYR A 127 -13.45 6.86 15.27
CA TYR A 127 -12.37 7.82 15.08
C TYR A 127 -11.00 7.26 15.48
N LEU A 128 -10.97 6.34 16.45
CA LEU A 128 -9.73 5.66 16.84
C LEU A 128 -9.32 4.66 15.78
N ASP A 129 -10.27 3.87 15.29
CA ASP A 129 -10.02 2.86 14.26
C ASP A 129 -9.66 3.51 12.91
N SER A 130 -10.15 4.72 12.62
CA SER A 130 -9.73 5.46 11.42
C SER A 130 -8.29 5.96 11.47
N GLN A 131 -7.62 5.96 12.64
CA GLN A 131 -6.23 6.42 12.74
C GLN A 131 -5.25 5.52 11.99
N ILE A 132 -5.47 4.20 11.92
CA ILE A 132 -4.56 3.31 11.17
C ILE A 132 -4.58 3.62 9.67
N ILE A 133 -5.75 3.99 9.14
CA ILE A 133 -5.92 4.41 7.75
C ILE A 133 -5.28 5.79 7.54
N THR A 134 -5.47 6.72 8.48
CA THR A 134 -4.88 8.06 8.41
C THR A 134 -3.35 8.03 8.52
N LEU A 135 -2.79 7.14 9.34
CA LEU A 135 -1.36 6.85 9.44
C LEU A 135 -0.81 6.29 8.11
N SER A 136 -1.59 5.46 7.42
CA SER A 136 -1.24 4.92 6.10
C SER A 136 -1.30 5.97 5.00
N ILE A 137 -2.29 6.87 5.04
CA ILE A 137 -2.35 8.04 4.15
C ILE A 137 -1.10 8.90 4.32
N GLY A 138 -0.71 9.19 5.57
CA GLY A 138 0.52 9.95 5.86
C GLY A 138 1.79 9.26 5.34
N TYR A 139 1.86 7.93 5.44
CA TYR A 139 2.95 7.15 4.83
C TYR A 139 2.99 7.32 3.31
N PHE A 140 1.85 7.16 2.62
CA PHE A 140 1.81 7.27 1.16
C PHE A 140 2.18 8.67 0.66
N PHE A 141 1.84 9.72 1.41
CA PHE A 141 2.31 11.09 1.14
C PHE A 141 3.82 11.20 1.28
N TYR A 142 4.38 10.73 2.41
CA TYR A 142 5.82 10.71 2.64
C TYR A 142 6.56 9.98 1.51
N ASP A 143 6.17 8.75 1.21
CA ASP A 143 6.86 7.90 0.23
C ASP A 143 6.68 8.42 -1.20
N GLY A 144 5.52 9.01 -1.50
CA GLY A 144 5.30 9.70 -2.78
C GLY A 144 6.18 10.94 -2.95
N ILE A 145 6.37 11.75 -1.90
CA ILE A 145 7.28 12.90 -1.91
C ILE A 145 8.72 12.41 -2.07
N ASP A 146 9.13 11.40 -1.31
CA ASP A 146 10.47 10.84 -1.42
C ASP A 146 10.75 10.31 -2.84
N LEU A 147 9.79 9.58 -3.42
CA LEU A 147 9.88 9.06 -4.78
C LEU A 147 10.06 10.17 -5.83
N VAL A 148 9.30 11.27 -5.71
CA VAL A 148 9.38 12.40 -6.65
C VAL A 148 10.70 13.16 -6.52
N LEU A 149 11.23 13.29 -5.30
CA LEU A 149 12.45 14.08 -5.04
C LEU A 149 13.74 13.28 -5.28
N ASN A 150 13.72 11.98 -5.02
CA ASN A 150 14.95 11.18 -4.93
C ASN A 150 15.10 10.12 -6.03
N ASP A 151 14.03 9.77 -6.76
CA ASP A 151 14.04 8.68 -7.73
C ASP A 151 14.03 9.20 -9.19
N LYS A 152 14.64 8.45 -10.12
CA LYS A 152 14.59 8.81 -11.54
C LYS A 152 13.18 8.57 -12.08
N LEU A 153 12.67 9.46 -12.93
CA LEU A 153 11.37 9.31 -13.60
C LEU A 153 11.38 8.16 -14.61
N SER A 154 11.22 6.93 -14.11
CA SER A 154 11.02 5.71 -14.88
C SER A 154 9.54 5.34 -14.97
N ILE A 155 9.18 4.47 -15.90
CA ILE A 155 7.81 3.92 -15.99
C ILE A 155 7.42 3.23 -14.68
N SER A 156 8.35 2.49 -14.06
CA SER A 156 8.08 1.80 -12.79
C SER A 156 7.81 2.79 -11.64
N THR A 157 8.56 3.89 -11.61
CA THR A 157 8.38 4.99 -10.65
C THR A 157 7.04 5.70 -10.89
N GLY A 158 6.65 5.93 -12.14
CA GLY A 158 5.35 6.51 -12.49
C GLY A 158 4.16 5.65 -12.08
N VAL A 159 4.22 4.33 -12.29
CA VAL A 159 3.18 3.39 -11.86
C VAL A 159 3.06 3.37 -10.33
N LEU A 160 4.19 3.39 -9.61
CA LEU A 160 4.18 3.46 -8.16
C LEU A 160 3.59 4.80 -7.67
N LEU A 161 3.97 5.93 -8.26
CA LEU A 161 3.41 7.22 -7.90
C LEU A 161 1.89 7.27 -8.14
N PHE A 162 1.41 6.71 -9.26
CA PHE A 162 -0.01 6.59 -9.52
C PHE A 162 -0.72 5.74 -8.46
N HIS A 163 -0.12 4.62 -8.06
CA HIS A 163 -0.63 3.80 -6.95
C HIS A 163 -0.76 4.63 -5.66
N HIS A 164 0.24 5.43 -5.32
CA HIS A 164 0.22 6.26 -4.10
C HIS A 164 -0.88 7.32 -4.16
N VAL A 165 -0.99 8.05 -5.27
CA VAL A 165 -2.02 9.08 -5.46
C VAL A 165 -3.42 8.45 -5.40
N ALA A 166 -3.62 7.30 -6.04
CA ALA A 166 -4.88 6.59 -6.01
C ALA A 166 -5.21 6.06 -4.60
N SER A 167 -4.24 5.46 -3.90
CA SER A 167 -4.39 4.98 -2.51
C SER A 167 -4.77 6.13 -1.57
N ILE A 168 -4.06 7.26 -1.64
CA ILE A 168 -4.36 8.47 -0.86
C ILE A 168 -5.80 8.91 -1.12
N TYR A 169 -6.20 9.01 -2.38
CA TYR A 169 -7.54 9.46 -2.75
C TYR A 169 -8.62 8.54 -2.18
N VAL A 170 -8.52 7.22 -2.43
CA VAL A 170 -9.50 6.23 -1.97
C VAL A 170 -9.61 6.21 -0.45
N LEU A 171 -8.48 6.11 0.26
CA LEU A 171 -8.49 6.06 1.72
C LEU A 171 -8.99 7.38 2.34
N SER A 172 -8.61 8.53 1.77
CA SER A 172 -9.09 9.83 2.25
C SER A 172 -10.59 9.97 2.07
N THR A 173 -11.16 9.46 0.97
CA THR A 173 -12.61 9.49 0.78
C THR A 173 -13.36 8.69 1.84
N ALA A 174 -12.83 7.55 2.28
CA ALA A 174 -13.41 6.76 3.37
C ALA A 174 -13.38 7.51 4.71
N VAL A 175 -12.22 8.10 5.07
CA VAL A 175 -12.08 8.84 6.33
C VAL A 175 -12.94 10.11 6.36
N LEU A 176 -12.99 10.86 5.26
CA LEU A 176 -13.72 12.13 5.19
C LEU A 176 -15.23 11.95 5.11
N SER A 177 -15.70 10.95 4.37
CA SER A 177 -17.12 10.60 4.35
C SER A 177 -17.60 9.96 5.65
N LYS A 178 -16.66 9.48 6.48
CA LYS A 178 -16.92 8.66 7.67
C LYS A 178 -17.71 7.41 7.34
N LYS A 179 -17.44 6.85 6.16
CA LYS A 179 -18.06 5.66 5.57
C LYS A 179 -16.98 4.78 4.97
N PHE A 180 -17.31 3.53 4.68
CA PHE A 180 -16.40 2.59 4.02
C PHE A 180 -15.12 2.29 4.83
N LEU A 181 -15.13 2.45 6.16
CA LEU A 181 -13.93 2.26 6.97
C LEU A 181 -13.44 0.82 6.90
N LEU A 182 -14.34 -0.17 7.09
CA LEU A 182 -13.91 -1.57 7.02
C LEU A 182 -13.70 -2.06 5.58
N TYR A 183 -14.33 -1.41 4.59
CA TYR A 183 -13.97 -1.62 3.19
C TYR A 183 -12.52 -1.15 2.91
N ALA A 184 -12.12 -0.01 3.47
CA ALA A 184 -10.73 0.45 3.43
C ALA A 184 -9.79 -0.49 4.21
N TYR A 185 -10.24 -1.08 5.31
CA TYR A 185 -9.47 -2.11 6.03
C TYR A 185 -9.22 -3.33 5.17
N TRP A 186 -10.26 -3.84 4.47
CA TRP A 186 -10.08 -4.92 3.51
C TRP A 186 -9.06 -4.54 2.44
N ALA A 187 -9.18 -3.36 1.82
CA ALA A 187 -8.20 -2.91 0.83
C ALA A 187 -6.76 -2.87 1.39
N MET A 188 -6.58 -2.42 2.63
CA MET A 188 -5.29 -2.34 3.29
C MET A 188 -4.76 -3.68 3.84
N LEU A 189 -5.56 -4.75 3.86
CA LEU A 189 -5.04 -6.11 4.16
C LEU A 189 -3.95 -6.53 3.15
N MET A 190 -3.92 -5.91 1.96
CA MET A 190 -2.84 -6.07 0.98
C MET A 190 -1.45 -5.76 1.56
N GLU A 191 -1.35 -4.93 2.62
CA GLU A 191 -0.10 -4.63 3.30
C GLU A 191 0.52 -5.85 3.99
N VAL A 192 -0.27 -6.86 4.37
CA VAL A 192 0.28 -8.13 4.89
C VAL A 192 1.16 -8.81 3.84
N SER A 193 0.75 -8.76 2.57
CA SER A 193 1.59 -9.25 1.46
C SER A 193 2.81 -8.34 1.24
N SER A 194 2.68 -7.03 1.44
CA SER A 194 3.80 -6.08 1.33
C SER A 194 4.94 -6.39 2.31
N ILE A 195 4.66 -6.89 3.52
CA ILE A 195 5.68 -7.29 4.50
C ILE A 195 6.67 -8.28 3.87
N PHE A 196 6.14 -9.34 3.24
CA PHE A 196 6.97 -10.38 2.62
C PHE A 196 7.66 -9.86 1.36
N LEU A 197 6.99 -9.01 0.58
CA LEU A 197 7.54 -8.40 -0.63
C LEU A 197 8.74 -7.48 -0.33
N HIS A 198 8.62 -6.62 0.68
CA HIS A 198 9.69 -5.71 1.10
C HIS A 198 10.84 -6.50 1.72
N THR A 199 10.55 -7.46 2.61
CA THR A 199 11.56 -8.35 3.19
C THR A 199 12.35 -9.08 2.10
N ARG A 200 11.65 -9.66 1.11
CA ARG A 200 12.26 -10.31 -0.05
C ARG A 200 13.18 -9.35 -0.81
N SER A 201 12.69 -8.17 -1.13
CA SER A 201 13.43 -7.16 -1.90
C SER A 201 14.69 -6.70 -1.16
N ILE A 202 14.61 -6.53 0.15
CA ILE A 202 15.76 -6.23 1.01
C ILE A 202 16.79 -7.37 0.97
N LEU A 203 16.37 -8.64 1.13
CA LEU A 203 17.26 -9.80 1.07
C LEU A 203 17.96 -9.96 -0.30
N HIS A 204 17.26 -9.58 -1.37
CA HIS A 204 17.82 -9.61 -2.72
C HIS A 204 18.87 -8.52 -2.92
N ILE A 205 18.52 -7.25 -2.64
CA ILE A 205 19.43 -6.11 -2.84
C ILE A 205 20.65 -6.19 -1.93
N SER A 206 20.48 -6.66 -0.70
CA SER A 206 21.57 -6.85 0.26
C SER A 206 22.49 -8.03 -0.05
N LYS A 207 22.21 -8.82 -1.10
CA LYS A 207 22.89 -10.08 -1.46
C LYS A 207 22.86 -11.17 -0.38
N LEU A 208 22.09 -10.99 0.69
CA LEU A 208 21.90 -11.99 1.76
C LEU A 208 21.19 -13.25 1.24
N SER A 209 20.30 -13.09 0.24
CA SER A 209 19.63 -14.18 -0.46
C SER A 209 20.57 -15.16 -1.17
N THR A 210 21.79 -14.73 -1.52
CA THR A 210 22.79 -15.52 -2.27
C THR A 210 24.02 -15.91 -1.43
N THR A 211 24.06 -15.55 -0.16
CA THR A 211 25.21 -15.82 0.73
C THR A 211 24.78 -16.51 2.02
N SER A 212 24.55 -15.76 3.10
CA SER A 212 24.37 -16.31 4.45
C SER A 212 22.94 -16.76 4.76
N MET A 213 21.93 -16.28 4.02
CA MET A 213 20.51 -16.47 4.35
C MET A 213 19.71 -17.16 3.22
N ILE A 214 20.34 -18.05 2.45
CA ILE A 214 19.70 -18.73 1.30
C ILE A 214 18.43 -19.48 1.71
N GLY A 215 18.48 -20.27 2.79
CA GLY A 215 17.32 -21.03 3.28
C GLY A 215 16.15 -20.13 3.68
N PHE A 216 16.44 -19.06 4.44
CA PHE A 216 15.45 -18.06 4.84
C PHE A 216 14.86 -17.33 3.63
N SER A 217 15.69 -16.96 2.65
CA SER A 217 15.24 -16.28 1.43
C SER A 217 14.28 -17.15 0.61
N LYS A 218 14.48 -18.47 0.56
CA LYS A 218 13.54 -19.39 -0.09
C LYS A 218 12.19 -19.43 0.63
N VAL A 219 12.20 -19.52 1.97
CA VAL A 219 10.97 -19.47 2.77
C VAL A 219 10.22 -18.16 2.54
N ILE A 220 10.92 -17.03 2.55
CA ILE A 220 10.33 -15.70 2.29
C ILE A 220 9.76 -15.60 0.87
N SER A 221 10.40 -16.18 -0.15
CA SER A 221 9.84 -16.24 -1.51
C SER A 221 8.50 -16.99 -1.56
N TYR A 222 8.41 -18.17 -0.93
CA TYR A 222 7.16 -18.92 -0.86
C TYR A 222 6.07 -18.19 -0.07
N LEU A 223 6.43 -17.60 1.09
CA LEU A 223 5.49 -16.80 1.89
C LEU A 223 5.03 -15.56 1.13
N ASN A 224 5.91 -14.91 0.37
CA ASN A 224 5.57 -13.80 -0.49
C ASN A 224 4.55 -14.22 -1.55
N LEU A 225 4.78 -15.32 -2.28
CA LEU A 225 3.83 -15.81 -3.28
C LEU A 225 2.47 -16.18 -2.68
N PHE A 226 2.49 -16.92 -1.57
CA PHE A 226 1.27 -17.35 -0.88
C PHE A 226 0.46 -16.15 -0.35
N SER A 227 1.13 -15.24 0.36
CA SER A 227 0.49 -14.03 0.88
C SER A 227 -0.02 -13.12 -0.24
N PHE A 228 0.67 -13.06 -1.38
CA PHE A 228 0.22 -12.29 -2.54
C PHE A 228 -1.11 -12.80 -3.09
N ILE A 229 -1.24 -14.11 -3.28
CA ILE A 229 -2.48 -14.71 -3.78
C ILE A 229 -3.64 -14.44 -2.80
N ILE A 230 -3.40 -14.57 -1.50
CA ILE A 230 -4.43 -14.39 -0.47
C ILE A 230 -4.79 -12.92 -0.26
N PHE A 231 -3.82 -12.13 0.18
CA PHE A 231 -4.08 -10.77 0.64
C PHE A 231 -4.21 -9.76 -0.48
N ARG A 232 -3.74 -10.06 -1.70
CA ARG A 232 -4.00 -9.20 -2.87
C ARG A 232 -5.04 -9.80 -3.79
N GLY A 233 -4.88 -11.06 -4.21
CA GLY A 233 -5.81 -11.72 -5.12
C GLY A 233 -7.21 -11.88 -4.54
N PHE A 234 -7.37 -12.66 -3.46
CA PHE A 234 -8.69 -12.91 -2.88
C PHE A 234 -9.32 -11.65 -2.29
N VAL A 235 -8.55 -10.80 -1.60
CA VAL A 235 -9.06 -9.52 -1.09
C VAL A 235 -9.62 -8.64 -2.21
N GLN A 236 -8.90 -8.50 -3.33
CA GLN A 236 -9.39 -7.71 -4.47
C GLN A 236 -10.70 -8.27 -5.04
N PHE A 237 -10.81 -9.60 -5.13
CA PHE A 237 -12.05 -10.26 -5.52
C PHE A 237 -13.20 -9.95 -4.54
N PHE A 238 -12.94 -10.00 -3.23
CA PHE A 238 -13.93 -9.67 -2.21
C PHE A 238 -14.42 -8.23 -2.29
N LEU A 239 -13.52 -7.27 -2.52
CA LEU A 239 -13.87 -5.86 -2.69
C LEU A 239 -14.86 -5.67 -3.85
N PHE A 240 -14.61 -6.29 -5.00
CA PHE A 240 -15.54 -6.26 -6.13
C PHE A 240 -16.87 -6.94 -5.82
N GLY A 241 -16.85 -8.11 -5.19
CA GLY A 241 -18.06 -8.83 -4.83
C GLY A 241 -18.95 -8.04 -3.88
N TRP A 242 -18.36 -7.40 -2.87
CA TRP A 242 -19.11 -6.57 -1.94
C TRP A 242 -19.66 -5.31 -2.61
N ALA A 243 -18.85 -4.64 -3.43
CA ALA A 243 -19.28 -3.45 -4.18
C ALA A 243 -20.41 -3.76 -5.17
N TRP A 244 -20.43 -4.97 -5.73
CA TRP A 244 -21.50 -5.44 -6.61
C TRP A 244 -22.81 -5.63 -5.84
N VAL A 245 -22.76 -6.27 -4.68
CA VAL A 245 -23.95 -6.52 -3.83
C VAL A 245 -24.55 -5.21 -3.31
N ASN A 246 -23.71 -4.21 -3.03
CA ASN A 246 -24.12 -2.90 -2.52
C ASN A 246 -24.22 -1.84 -3.62
N TYR A 247 -24.22 -2.23 -4.90
CA TYR A 247 -24.14 -1.32 -6.03
C TYR A 247 -25.24 -0.25 -6.01
N ASP A 248 -26.48 -0.61 -5.71
CA ASP A 248 -27.61 0.33 -5.72
C ASP A 248 -27.70 1.22 -4.46
N HIS A 249 -26.90 0.93 -3.43
CA HIS A 249 -26.95 1.58 -2.13
C HIS A 249 -25.86 2.65 -1.93
N ILE A 250 -25.06 2.91 -2.97
CA ILE A 250 -23.93 3.84 -2.90
C ILE A 250 -23.96 4.84 -4.07
N HIS A 251 -23.47 6.06 -3.82
CA HIS A 251 -23.38 7.12 -4.81
C HIS A 251 -22.43 6.75 -5.96
N PHE A 252 -22.67 7.32 -7.14
CA PHE A 252 -21.90 7.05 -8.36
C PHE A 252 -20.37 7.19 -8.16
N VAL A 253 -19.92 8.21 -7.41
CA VAL A 253 -18.49 8.42 -7.12
C VAL A 253 -17.87 7.22 -6.40
N PHE A 254 -18.55 6.65 -5.41
CA PHE A 254 -18.06 5.47 -4.69
C PHE A 254 -18.05 4.22 -5.59
N LYS A 255 -18.99 4.11 -6.54
CA LYS A 255 -18.96 3.05 -7.58
C LYS A 255 -17.72 3.19 -8.47
N CYS A 256 -17.41 4.41 -8.93
CA CYS A 256 -16.21 4.66 -9.73
C CYS A 256 -14.92 4.31 -8.96
N ILE A 257 -14.87 4.65 -7.67
CA ILE A 257 -13.74 4.27 -6.80
C ILE A 257 -13.63 2.75 -6.66
N ALA A 258 -14.74 2.08 -6.31
CA ALA A 258 -14.74 0.64 -6.07
C ALA A 258 -14.40 -0.18 -7.32
N PHE A 259 -15.03 0.12 -8.46
CA PHE A 259 -14.84 -0.65 -9.69
C PHE A 259 -13.67 -0.14 -10.53
N GLY A 260 -13.61 1.17 -10.80
CA GLY A 260 -12.56 1.76 -11.62
C GLY A 260 -11.22 1.77 -10.89
N GLY A 261 -11.19 2.27 -9.66
CA GLY A 261 -10.01 2.19 -8.80
C GLY A 261 -9.61 0.74 -8.55
N GLY A 262 -10.54 -0.12 -8.16
CA GLY A 262 -10.28 -1.55 -7.97
C GLY A 262 -9.67 -2.24 -9.20
N PHE A 263 -10.13 -1.89 -10.41
CA PHE A 263 -9.57 -2.45 -11.65
C PHE A 263 -8.12 -2.01 -11.87
N CYS A 264 -7.81 -0.72 -11.67
CA CYS A 264 -6.43 -0.23 -11.75
C CYS A 264 -5.50 -0.96 -10.76
N PHE A 265 -5.95 -1.16 -9.51
CA PHE A 265 -5.18 -1.90 -8.51
C PHE A 265 -5.03 -3.39 -8.87
N ALA A 266 -6.06 -4.01 -9.47
CA ALA A 266 -5.97 -5.37 -9.97
C ALA A 266 -4.88 -5.50 -11.06
N VAL A 267 -4.81 -4.56 -12.00
CA VAL A 267 -3.76 -4.54 -13.05
C VAL A 267 -2.38 -4.39 -12.43
N ILE A 268 -2.20 -3.45 -11.49
CA ILE A 268 -0.93 -3.28 -10.78
C ILE A 268 -0.54 -4.58 -10.05
N ASN A 269 -1.47 -5.20 -9.32
CA ASN A 269 -1.23 -6.44 -8.59
C ASN A 269 -0.87 -7.60 -9.54
N VAL A 270 -1.53 -7.74 -10.68
CA VAL A 270 -1.19 -8.77 -11.68
C VAL A 270 0.21 -8.53 -12.26
N SER A 271 0.54 -7.29 -12.63
CA SER A 271 1.88 -6.97 -13.15
C SER A 271 2.99 -7.29 -12.14
N LEU A 272 2.75 -7.02 -10.85
CA LEU A 272 3.68 -7.31 -9.77
C LEU A 272 3.80 -8.82 -9.51
N LEU A 273 2.70 -9.57 -9.58
CA LEU A 273 2.72 -11.03 -9.47
C LEU A 273 3.55 -11.66 -10.59
N LEU A 274 3.37 -11.22 -11.84
CA LEU A 274 4.15 -11.71 -12.98
C LEU A 274 5.64 -11.42 -12.80
N ARG A 275 5.99 -10.23 -12.29
CA ARG A 275 7.38 -9.87 -11.97
C ARG A 275 7.98 -10.80 -10.91
N ILE A 276 7.23 -11.13 -9.85
CA ILE A 276 7.67 -12.04 -8.79
C ILE A 276 7.89 -13.44 -9.37
N LEU A 277 6.90 -13.98 -10.09
CA LEU A 277 6.97 -15.31 -10.70
C LEU A 277 8.16 -15.46 -11.66
N HIS A 278 8.44 -14.42 -12.44
CA HIS A 278 9.63 -14.37 -13.30
C HIS A 278 10.92 -14.36 -12.47
N SER A 279 11.01 -13.46 -11.48
CA SER A 279 12.23 -13.31 -10.66
C SER A 279 12.60 -14.55 -9.84
N ASP A 280 11.62 -15.40 -9.50
CA ASP A 280 11.81 -16.64 -8.75
C ASP A 280 11.95 -17.88 -9.63
N GLY A 281 11.93 -17.72 -10.96
CA GLY A 281 12.06 -18.83 -11.90
C GLY A 281 10.84 -19.76 -11.92
N PHE A 282 9.68 -19.30 -11.43
CA PHE A 282 8.42 -20.04 -11.53
C PHE A 282 7.83 -19.99 -12.95
N LEU A 283 8.23 -19.01 -13.78
CA LEU A 283 7.90 -18.94 -15.21
C LEU A 283 9.09 -19.36 -16.06
N LEU A 284 8.85 -20.27 -17.02
CA LEU A 284 9.85 -20.76 -17.97
C LEU A 284 10.26 -19.63 -18.96
N SER A 285 11.45 -19.06 -18.73
CA SER A 285 12.41 -18.31 -19.58
C SER A 285 12.01 -17.57 -20.88
N SER A 286 10.75 -17.34 -21.21
CA SER A 286 10.34 -16.67 -22.46
C SER A 286 10.33 -15.13 -22.40
N VAL A 287 10.52 -14.52 -21.23
CA VAL A 287 10.53 -13.06 -21.03
C VAL A 287 11.96 -12.49 -20.85
N VAL A 288 12.97 -13.28 -21.24
CA VAL A 288 14.40 -12.92 -21.16
C VAL A 288 14.84 -11.89 -22.23
N SER A 289 13.93 -11.35 -23.05
CA SER A 289 14.32 -10.30 -24.01
C SER A 289 14.51 -8.94 -23.35
N GLN A 290 13.70 -8.57 -22.34
CA GLN A 290 13.70 -7.19 -21.84
C GLN A 290 14.81 -6.93 -20.81
N ASP A 291 14.96 -7.79 -19.80
CA ASP A 291 15.99 -7.62 -18.76
C ASP A 291 17.42 -7.79 -19.31
N ARG A 292 17.61 -8.61 -20.37
CA ARG A 292 18.89 -8.67 -21.09
C ARG A 292 19.13 -7.45 -21.97
N LEU A 293 18.08 -6.86 -22.55
CA LEU A 293 18.22 -5.58 -23.26
C LEU A 293 18.57 -4.46 -22.28
N ASP A 294 17.90 -4.39 -21.13
CA ASP A 294 18.17 -3.35 -20.13
C ASP A 294 19.56 -3.51 -19.50
N ALA A 295 20.01 -4.74 -19.24
CA ALA A 295 21.38 -5.01 -18.80
C ALA A 295 22.42 -4.66 -19.89
N LEU A 296 22.12 -4.92 -21.17
CA LEU A 296 22.99 -4.52 -22.27
C LEU A 296 23.00 -3.01 -22.50
N LEU A 297 21.90 -2.32 -22.22
CA LEU A 297 21.81 -0.87 -22.28
C LEU A 297 22.54 -0.21 -21.11
N GLU A 298 22.44 -0.76 -19.89
CA GLU A 298 23.22 -0.31 -18.73
C GLU A 298 24.73 -0.55 -18.92
N ASP A 299 25.13 -1.71 -19.46
CA ASP A 299 26.54 -2.00 -19.76
C ASP A 299 27.11 -1.05 -20.84
N ASN A 300 26.30 -0.67 -21.83
CA ASN A 300 26.70 0.24 -22.90
C ASN A 300 26.74 1.71 -22.44
N GLU A 301 25.88 2.11 -21.50
CA GLU A 301 25.92 3.45 -20.88
C GLU A 301 27.15 3.58 -19.95
N TYR A 302 27.52 2.49 -19.26
CA TYR A 302 28.74 2.43 -18.43
C TYR A 302 30.02 2.43 -19.29
N SER A 303 30.05 1.72 -20.42
CA SER A 303 31.23 1.74 -21.31
C SER A 303 31.44 3.12 -21.94
N ASN A 304 30.38 3.77 -22.41
CA ASN A 304 30.48 5.10 -23.03
C ASN A 304 30.90 6.19 -22.03
N SER A 305 30.41 6.11 -20.78
CA SER A 305 30.87 7.02 -19.73
C SER A 305 32.34 6.81 -19.38
N SER A 306 32.80 5.56 -19.28
CA SER A 306 34.21 5.24 -19.01
C SER A 306 35.16 5.69 -20.15
N GLU A 307 34.75 5.56 -21.42
CA GLU A 307 35.53 6.07 -22.56
C GLU A 307 35.60 7.60 -22.59
N SER A 308 34.51 8.29 -22.23
CA SER A 308 34.49 9.76 -22.18
C SER A 308 35.43 10.32 -21.11
N VAL A 309 35.50 9.65 -19.94
CA VAL A 309 36.40 10.02 -18.83
C VAL A 309 37.86 9.78 -19.21
N ALA A 310 38.17 8.63 -19.82
CA ALA A 310 39.52 8.33 -20.30
C ALA A 310 40.00 9.32 -21.38
N LYS A 311 39.09 9.79 -22.24
CA LYS A 311 39.40 10.79 -23.28
C LYS A 311 39.59 12.19 -22.70
N SER A 312 38.93 12.51 -21.59
CA SER A 312 39.12 13.75 -20.80
C SER A 312 40.49 13.78 -20.13
N GLU A 313 40.86 12.71 -19.41
CA GLU A 313 42.17 12.62 -18.74
C GLU A 313 43.34 12.66 -19.73
N LYS A 314 43.19 12.00 -20.89
CA LYS A 314 44.21 12.03 -21.94
C LYS A 314 44.37 13.40 -22.59
N LYS A 315 43.33 14.24 -22.55
CA LYS A 315 43.37 15.61 -23.06
C LYS A 315 44.05 16.55 -22.06
N GLU A 316 43.79 16.40 -20.77
CA GLU A 316 44.51 17.15 -19.72
C GLU A 316 46.01 16.83 -19.68
N LEU A 317 46.40 15.57 -19.94
CA LEU A 317 47.82 15.17 -20.00
C LEU A 317 48.57 15.68 -21.24
N LEU A 318 47.87 16.14 -22.27
CA LEU A 318 48.46 16.73 -23.48
C LEU A 318 48.52 18.26 -23.44
N ASP A 319 47.85 18.88 -22.47
CA ASP A 319 47.79 20.33 -22.26
C ASP A 319 48.75 20.81 -21.14
N VAL A 320 49.71 19.96 -20.71
CA VAL A 320 50.85 20.25 -19.80
C VAL A 320 52.17 20.11 -20.55
#